data_AF-A0A5N5CXU1-F1
#
_entry.id   AF-A0A5N5CXU1-F1
#
_cell.length_a   1.000
_cell.length_b   1.000
_cell.length_c   1.000
_cell.angle_alpha   90.00
_cell.angle_beta   90.00
_cell.angle_gamma   90.00
#
_symmetry.space_group_name_H-M   'P 1'
#
loop_
_entity.id
_entity.type
_entity.pdbx_description
1 polymer ?
#
loop_
_entity_poly.entity_id
_entity_poly.type
_entity_poly.pdbx_seq_one_letter_code
_entity_poly.pdbx_strand_id
1 'polypeptide(L)'
;MLRQPSLRLPTRRVLALTRPHPPSTAITTTSKTLSTTRTSPNSFPSTKPTPSLLETQRLRRPVSPHLSIYRPQHTWFNPSIIGRITGCALSGGLYLFFAAYAVAPLLGWDLRVDAVAAAVAALPKAARVGAKAAVGFVGVFHCANGVRHLVWDLGKGVNTVAVRKSGWVVVGFSVCGAVILAWY
;
A
#
# COMPACT_ATOMS: atom_id res chain seq x y z
N MET A 1 39.35 24.59 -15.22
CA MET A 1 37.90 24.67 -14.91
C MET A 1 37.58 26.11 -14.54
N LEU A 2 36.85 26.80 -15.41
CA LEU A 2 36.63 28.24 -15.39
C LEU A 2 35.52 28.63 -14.41
N ARG A 3 35.79 29.63 -13.56
CA ARG A 3 34.95 30.17 -12.50
C ARG A 3 33.93 31.15 -13.12
N GLN A 4 32.63 30.84 -13.07
CA GLN A 4 31.59 31.76 -13.51
C GLN A 4 31.34 32.87 -12.47
N PRO A 5 31.19 34.14 -12.87
CA PRO A 5 30.78 35.22 -11.97
C PRO A 5 29.25 35.29 -11.82
N SER A 6 28.80 35.43 -10.58
CA SER A 6 27.38 35.57 -10.19
C SER A 6 26.84 36.95 -10.53
N LEU A 7 25.85 37.02 -11.43
CA LEU A 7 25.02 38.22 -11.69
C LEU A 7 24.06 38.45 -10.51
N ARG A 8 24.25 39.55 -9.78
CA ARG A 8 23.29 40.04 -8.77
C ARG A 8 22.32 41.02 -9.43
N LEU A 9 21.04 40.70 -9.40
CA LEU A 9 19.97 41.61 -9.84
C LEU A 9 19.61 42.59 -8.70
N PRO A 10 19.34 43.87 -9.01
CA PRO A 10 19.03 44.88 -7.98
C PRO A 10 17.61 44.73 -7.44
N THR A 11 17.49 44.74 -6.11
CA THR A 11 16.25 44.70 -5.35
C THR A 11 15.47 46.02 -5.52
N ARG A 12 14.32 45.98 -6.18
CA ARG A 12 13.45 47.15 -6.35
C ARG A 12 12.60 47.35 -5.10
N ARG A 13 12.94 48.36 -4.28
CA ARG A 13 12.12 48.81 -3.13
C ARG A 13 10.81 49.40 -3.66
N VAL A 14 9.69 48.76 -3.35
CA VAL A 14 8.35 49.30 -3.61
C VAL A 14 7.94 50.15 -2.41
N LEU A 15 7.83 51.46 -2.63
CA LEU A 15 7.36 52.44 -1.65
C LEU A 15 5.82 52.30 -1.54
N ALA A 16 5.32 51.81 -0.41
CA ALA A 16 3.89 51.69 -0.16
C ALA A 16 3.29 53.05 0.19
N LEU A 17 2.51 53.63 -0.72
CA LEU A 17 1.73 54.85 -0.49
C LEU A 17 0.33 54.43 -0.02
N THR A 18 0.04 54.59 1.26
CA THR A 18 -1.29 54.35 1.84
C THR A 18 -2.22 55.51 1.47
N ARG A 19 -3.34 55.22 0.81
CA ARG A 19 -4.45 56.17 0.61
C ARG A 19 -5.55 55.90 1.65
N PRO A 20 -6.23 56.93 2.19
CA PRO A 20 -7.36 56.76 3.09
C PRO A 20 -8.64 56.38 2.32
N HIS A 21 -9.42 55.44 2.88
CA HIS A 21 -10.74 55.05 2.38
C HIS A 21 -11.84 55.94 3.00
N PRO A 22 -12.81 56.45 2.23
CA PRO A 22 -14.03 57.04 2.77
C PRO A 22 -15.05 55.96 3.17
N PRO A 23 -15.93 56.22 4.15
CA PRO A 23 -16.98 55.28 4.55
C PRO A 23 -18.13 55.33 3.55
N SER A 24 -18.54 54.18 3.02
CA SER A 24 -19.68 54.10 2.09
C SER A 24 -20.74 53.13 2.62
N THR A 25 -21.81 53.77 3.11
CA THR A 25 -23.22 53.38 3.19
C THR A 25 -23.63 51.99 2.71
N ALA A 26 -24.32 51.27 3.60
CA ALA A 26 -24.98 50.00 3.33
C ALA A 26 -26.08 50.14 2.26
N ILE A 27 -25.98 49.34 1.19
CA ILE A 27 -27.02 49.19 0.17
C ILE A 27 -27.75 47.88 0.45
N THR A 28 -28.97 47.98 1.00
CA THR A 28 -29.89 46.84 1.15
C THR A 28 -30.40 46.42 -0.23
N THR A 29 -29.84 45.36 -0.78
CA THR A 29 -30.30 44.81 -2.07
C THR A 29 -31.38 43.77 -1.81
N THR A 30 -32.62 44.07 -2.21
CA THR A 30 -33.77 43.17 -2.08
C THR A 30 -33.72 42.10 -3.17
N SER A 31 -33.30 40.89 -2.82
CA SER A 31 -33.27 39.74 -3.74
C SER A 31 -34.68 39.21 -3.97
N LYS A 32 -35.30 39.47 -5.13
CA LYS A 32 -36.49 38.73 -5.58
C LYS A 32 -36.04 37.40 -6.16
N THR A 33 -36.25 36.31 -5.42
CA THR A 33 -35.93 34.94 -5.81
C THR A 33 -36.91 34.48 -6.90
N LEU A 34 -36.52 34.57 -8.17
CA LEU A 34 -37.30 34.03 -9.28
C LEU A 34 -37.06 32.51 -9.37
N SER A 35 -37.91 31.73 -8.71
CA SER A 35 -37.93 30.27 -8.84
C SER A 35 -38.38 29.90 -10.25
N THR A 36 -37.43 29.52 -11.11
CA THR A 36 -37.74 28.93 -12.42
C THR A 36 -37.81 27.42 -12.26
N THR A 37 -39.02 26.88 -12.17
CA THR A 37 -39.27 25.43 -12.21
C THR A 37 -38.93 24.92 -13.61
N ARG A 38 -37.73 24.36 -13.78
CA ARG A 38 -37.30 23.75 -15.05
C ARG A 38 -37.89 22.33 -15.13
N THR A 39 -39.07 22.19 -15.70
CA THR A 39 -39.58 20.87 -16.10
C THR A 39 -38.67 20.32 -17.20
N SER A 40 -37.94 19.25 -16.89
CA SER A 40 -37.10 18.53 -17.85
C SER A 40 -37.96 17.52 -18.61
N PRO A 41 -38.27 17.73 -19.91
CA PRO A 41 -38.79 16.65 -20.73
C PRO A 41 -37.58 15.82 -21.13
N ASN A 42 -37.49 14.57 -20.68
CA ASN A 42 -36.83 13.47 -21.40
C ASN A 42 -36.80 12.24 -20.49
N SER A 43 -37.89 11.47 -20.51
CA SER A 43 -37.84 10.04 -20.25
C SER A 43 -37.18 9.37 -21.46
N PHE A 44 -35.85 9.20 -21.42
CA PHE A 44 -35.17 8.39 -22.43
C PHE A 44 -35.50 6.91 -22.19
N PRO A 45 -35.97 6.18 -23.22
CA PRO A 45 -36.18 4.74 -23.10
C PRO A 45 -34.85 4.04 -22.84
N SER A 46 -34.84 3.15 -21.84
CA SER A 46 -33.70 2.28 -21.51
C SER A 46 -33.48 1.26 -22.63
N THR A 47 -32.90 1.71 -23.72
CA THR A 47 -32.26 0.86 -24.73
C THR A 47 -30.80 0.83 -24.35
N LYS A 48 -30.20 -0.37 -24.16
CA LYS A 48 -28.77 -0.52 -23.86
C LYS A 48 -27.98 0.43 -24.76
N PRO A 49 -27.23 1.41 -24.21
CA PRO A 49 -26.62 2.43 -25.03
C PRO A 49 -25.62 1.74 -25.96
N THR A 50 -25.80 1.92 -27.26
CA THR A 50 -24.77 1.59 -28.26
C THR A 50 -23.49 2.29 -27.79
N PRO A 51 -22.36 1.59 -27.61
CA PRO A 51 -21.15 2.22 -27.11
C PRO A 51 -20.81 3.37 -28.05
N SER A 52 -20.74 4.59 -27.49
CA SER A 52 -20.31 5.76 -28.26
C SER A 52 -18.95 5.48 -28.90
N LEU A 53 -18.66 6.03 -30.08
CA LEU A 53 -17.36 5.81 -30.75
C LEU A 53 -16.16 6.13 -29.84
N LEU A 54 -16.33 7.08 -28.91
CA LEU A 54 -15.34 7.42 -27.90
C LEU A 54 -15.11 6.31 -26.88
N GLU A 55 -16.15 5.56 -26.51
CA GLU A 55 -16.07 4.39 -25.63
C GLU A 55 -15.29 3.26 -26.32
N THR A 56 -15.61 3.00 -27.59
CA THR A 56 -14.85 2.05 -28.42
C THR A 56 -13.38 2.47 -28.57
N GLN A 57 -13.12 3.77 -28.70
CA GLN A 57 -11.76 4.30 -28.76
C GLN A 57 -11.02 4.18 -27.42
N ARG A 58 -11.69 4.33 -26.27
CA ARG A 58 -11.10 4.15 -24.92
C ARG A 58 -10.65 2.71 -24.69
N LEU A 59 -11.43 1.73 -25.14
CA LEU A 59 -11.10 0.31 -25.03
C LEU A 59 -9.87 -0.10 -25.86
N ARG A 60 -9.57 0.64 -26.93
CA ARG A 60 -8.43 0.39 -27.83
C ARG A 60 -7.13 1.07 -27.41
N ARG A 61 -7.12 1.82 -26.30
CA ARG A 61 -5.89 2.47 -25.82
C ARG A 61 -4.99 1.42 -25.16
N PRO A 62 -3.73 1.27 -25.61
CA PRO A 62 -2.81 0.36 -24.95
C PRO A 62 -2.46 0.88 -23.55
N VAL A 63 -2.31 -0.06 -22.61
CA VAL A 63 -1.75 0.24 -21.29
C VAL A 63 -0.24 0.34 -21.44
N SER A 64 0.36 1.42 -20.94
CA SER A 64 1.82 1.56 -20.96
C SER A 64 2.48 0.45 -20.13
N PRO A 65 3.63 -0.08 -20.57
CA PRO A 65 4.38 -1.03 -19.75
C PRO A 65 4.79 -0.35 -18.43
N HIS A 66 4.63 -1.08 -17.34
CA HIS A 66 4.81 -0.57 -15.97
C HIS A 66 5.80 -1.43 -15.19
N LEU A 67 5.36 -2.54 -14.60
CA LEU A 67 6.20 -3.50 -13.88
C LEU A 67 7.34 -4.09 -14.71
N SER A 68 7.15 -4.27 -16.02
CA SER A 68 8.14 -4.86 -16.92
C SER A 68 9.32 -3.94 -17.23
N ILE A 69 9.16 -2.63 -17.12
CA ILE A 69 10.20 -1.64 -17.44
C ILE A 69 10.67 -0.83 -16.22
N TYR A 70 9.97 -0.94 -15.08
CA TYR A 70 10.31 -0.17 -13.90
C TYR A 70 11.59 -0.72 -13.24
N ARG A 71 12.47 0.19 -12.81
CA ARG A 71 13.70 -0.18 -12.11
C ARG A 71 13.38 -0.88 -10.78
N PRO A 72 13.89 -2.09 -10.53
CA PRO A 72 13.78 -2.74 -9.23
C PRO A 72 14.37 -1.86 -8.12
N GLN A 73 13.56 -1.51 -7.13
CA GLN A 73 14.00 -0.79 -5.95
C GLN A 73 13.65 -1.59 -4.71
N HIS A 74 14.55 -1.59 -3.73
CA HIS A 74 14.36 -2.29 -2.47
C HIS A 74 13.06 -1.90 -1.76
N THR A 75 12.59 -0.65 -1.93
CA THR A 75 11.41 -0.09 -1.24
C THR A 75 10.09 -0.76 -1.64
N TRP A 76 9.87 -1.05 -2.92
CA TRP A 76 8.64 -1.69 -3.37
C TRP A 76 8.78 -3.22 -3.46
N PHE A 77 9.96 -3.71 -3.82
CA PHE A 77 10.15 -5.15 -4.01
C PHE A 77 10.16 -5.92 -2.68
N ASN A 78 10.93 -5.48 -1.69
CA ASN A 78 11.04 -6.22 -0.42
C ASN A 78 9.86 -5.94 0.53
N PRO A 79 9.82 -4.82 1.27
CA PRO A 79 8.86 -4.64 2.35
C PRO A 79 7.41 -4.49 1.88
N SER A 80 7.16 -4.13 0.61
CA SER A 80 5.78 -4.08 0.10
C SER A 80 5.31 -5.44 -0.44
N ILE A 81 5.97 -6.00 -1.47
CA ILE A 81 5.53 -7.28 -2.06
C ILE A 81 5.70 -8.45 -1.09
N ILE A 82 6.88 -8.59 -0.47
CA ILE A 82 7.12 -9.70 0.47
C ILE A 82 6.15 -9.57 1.66
N GLY A 83 5.84 -8.35 2.12
CA GLY A 83 4.86 -8.14 3.19
C GLY A 83 3.46 -8.66 2.85
N ARG A 84 3.03 -8.50 1.58
CA ARG A 84 1.78 -9.06 1.07
C ARG A 84 1.85 -10.57 0.97
N ILE A 85 2.94 -11.11 0.41
CA ILE A 85 3.13 -12.56 0.27
C ILE A 85 3.14 -13.23 1.65
N THR A 86 3.84 -12.70 2.64
CA THR A 86 3.85 -13.27 4.00
C THR A 86 2.49 -13.15 4.67
N GLY A 87 1.75 -12.06 4.44
CA GLY A 87 0.37 -11.92 4.93
C GLY A 87 -0.59 -12.95 4.32
N CYS A 88 -0.51 -13.15 3.00
CA CYS A 88 -1.26 -14.19 2.31
C CYS A 88 -0.84 -15.60 2.75
N ALA A 89 0.45 -15.84 2.98
CA ALA A 89 0.94 -17.13 3.46
C ALA A 89 0.45 -17.45 4.88
N LEU A 90 0.48 -16.47 5.79
CA LEU A 90 -0.03 -16.64 7.16
C LEU A 90 -1.54 -16.86 7.16
N SER A 91 -2.29 -16.00 6.47
CA SER A 91 -3.76 -16.10 6.41
C SER A 91 -4.18 -17.37 5.68
N GLY A 92 -3.56 -17.66 4.54
CA GLY A 92 -3.81 -18.86 3.75
C GLY A 92 -3.47 -20.13 4.53
N GLY A 93 -2.33 -20.18 5.22
CA GLY A 93 -1.96 -21.30 6.08
C GLY A 93 -2.97 -21.53 7.20
N LEU A 94 -3.44 -20.45 7.84
CA LEU A 94 -4.48 -20.51 8.87
C LEU A 94 -5.79 -21.11 8.32
N TYR A 95 -6.33 -20.55 7.24
CA TYR A 95 -7.57 -21.02 6.65
C TYR A 95 -7.46 -22.44 6.11
N LEU A 96 -6.35 -22.79 5.46
CA LEU A 96 -6.10 -24.14 4.98
C LEU A 96 -6.04 -25.14 6.12
N PHE A 97 -5.35 -24.81 7.22
CA PHE A 97 -5.28 -25.68 8.39
C PHE A 97 -6.67 -25.92 9.00
N PHE A 98 -7.46 -24.86 9.22
CA PHE A 98 -8.81 -25.03 9.79
C PHE A 98 -9.77 -25.75 8.84
N ALA A 99 -9.70 -25.48 7.54
CA ALA A 99 -10.49 -26.20 6.55
C ALA A 99 -10.10 -27.70 6.53
N ALA A 100 -8.81 -28.01 6.53
CA ALA A 100 -8.32 -29.38 6.61
C ALA A 100 -8.75 -30.06 7.92
N TYR A 101 -8.68 -29.35 9.05
CA TYR A 101 -9.11 -29.84 10.36
C TYR A 101 -10.61 -30.15 10.39
N ALA A 102 -11.44 -29.32 9.75
CA ALA A 102 -12.89 -29.55 9.67
C ALA A 102 -13.25 -30.77 8.79
N VAL A 103 -12.50 -30.99 7.70
CA VAL A 103 -12.74 -32.10 6.76
C VAL A 103 -12.06 -33.40 7.21
N ALA A 104 -11.07 -33.33 8.08
CA ALA A 104 -10.26 -34.47 8.52
C ALA A 104 -11.05 -35.70 8.98
N PRO A 105 -12.13 -35.59 9.79
CA PRO A 105 -12.94 -36.75 10.19
C PRO A 105 -13.60 -37.48 9.02
N LEU A 106 -13.93 -36.76 7.94
CA LEU A 106 -14.57 -37.33 6.75
C LEU A 106 -13.57 -38.09 5.87
N LEU A 107 -12.30 -37.70 5.89
CA LEU A 107 -11.22 -38.29 5.11
C LEU A 107 -10.37 -39.29 5.92
N GLY A 108 -10.66 -39.44 7.22
CA GLY A 108 -9.87 -40.27 8.13
C GLY A 108 -8.47 -39.71 8.42
N TRP A 109 -8.25 -38.40 8.27
CA TRP A 109 -6.97 -37.76 8.58
C TRP A 109 -6.84 -37.48 10.08
N ASP A 110 -5.67 -37.77 10.65
CA ASP A 110 -5.36 -37.41 12.05
C ASP A 110 -4.55 -36.10 12.09
N LEU A 111 -5.24 -34.99 12.38
CA LEU A 111 -4.65 -33.65 12.54
C LEU A 111 -4.55 -33.21 14.00
N ARG A 112 -4.60 -34.15 14.96
CA ARG A 112 -4.34 -33.83 16.37
C ARG A 112 -2.89 -33.37 16.55
N VAL A 113 -2.67 -32.56 17.58
CA VAL A 113 -1.37 -31.93 17.83
C VAL A 113 -0.24 -32.95 17.99
N ASP A 114 -0.51 -34.10 18.61
CA ASP A 114 0.43 -35.21 18.80
C ASP A 114 0.80 -35.90 17.48
N ALA A 115 -0.18 -36.16 16.62
CA ALA A 115 0.05 -36.78 15.30
C ALA A 115 0.87 -35.86 14.39
N VAL A 116 0.53 -34.56 14.35
CA VAL A 116 1.28 -33.57 13.59
C VAL A 116 2.70 -33.41 14.14
N ALA A 117 2.87 -33.36 15.46
CA ALA A 117 4.19 -33.27 16.08
C ALA A 117 5.06 -34.50 15.77
N ALA A 118 4.49 -35.71 15.80
CA ALA A 118 5.20 -36.94 15.43
C ALA A 118 5.60 -36.94 13.95
N ALA A 119 4.70 -36.52 13.06
CA ALA A 119 4.98 -36.40 11.62
C ALA A 119 6.12 -35.41 11.35
N VAL A 120 6.13 -34.25 12.02
CA VAL A 120 7.23 -33.29 11.92
C VAL A 120 8.51 -33.86 12.51
N ALA A 121 8.46 -34.55 13.64
CA ALA A 121 9.62 -35.16 14.30
C ALA A 121 10.31 -36.24 13.44
N ALA A 122 9.54 -36.97 12.63
CA ALA A 122 10.04 -38.00 11.72
C ALA A 122 10.84 -37.43 10.54
N LEU A 123 10.74 -36.12 10.25
CA LEU A 123 11.50 -35.50 9.16
C LEU A 123 13.00 -35.46 9.45
N PRO A 124 13.86 -35.50 8.40
CA PRO A 124 15.29 -35.28 8.53
C PRO A 124 15.58 -33.95 9.27
N LYS A 125 16.65 -33.92 10.08
CA LYS A 125 17.01 -32.73 10.88
C LYS A 125 17.07 -31.45 10.03
N ALA A 126 17.64 -31.54 8.83
CA ALA A 126 17.71 -30.41 7.89
C ALA A 126 16.33 -29.91 7.46
N ALA A 127 15.39 -30.82 7.16
CA ALA A 127 14.03 -30.46 6.77
C ALA A 127 13.26 -29.82 7.93
N ARG A 128 13.40 -30.32 9.17
CA ARG A 128 12.80 -29.72 10.37
C ARG A 128 13.29 -28.31 10.61
N VAL A 129 14.61 -28.11 10.61
CA VAL A 129 15.22 -26.79 10.83
C VAL A 129 14.83 -25.84 9.71
N GLY A 130 14.83 -26.29 8.46
CA GLY A 130 14.39 -25.49 7.31
C GLY A 130 12.93 -25.07 7.40
N ALA A 131 12.03 -25.98 7.79
CA ALA A 131 10.61 -25.67 7.99
C ALA A 131 10.40 -24.65 9.12
N LYS A 132 11.07 -24.83 10.27
CA LYS A 132 11.02 -23.87 11.38
C LYS A 132 11.56 -22.50 10.97
N ALA A 133 12.68 -22.46 10.25
CA ALA A 133 13.25 -21.21 9.75
C ALA A 133 12.33 -20.49 8.75
N ALA A 134 11.69 -21.23 7.84
CA ALA A 134 10.78 -20.66 6.86
C ALA A 134 9.53 -20.06 7.53
N VAL A 135 8.87 -20.82 8.40
CA VAL A 135 7.69 -20.35 9.14
C VAL A 135 8.06 -19.19 10.07
N GLY A 136 9.19 -19.30 10.76
CA GLY A 136 9.74 -18.24 11.61
C GLY A 136 9.99 -16.95 10.83
N PHE A 137 10.66 -17.04 9.68
CA PHE A 137 10.91 -15.87 8.82
C PHE A 137 9.61 -15.21 8.37
N VAL A 138 8.64 -15.98 7.88
CA VAL A 138 7.34 -15.45 7.42
C VAL A 138 6.63 -14.70 8.56
N GLY A 139 6.57 -15.28 9.76
CA GLY A 139 5.96 -14.67 10.93
C GLY A 139 6.69 -13.40 11.39
N VAL A 140 7.99 -13.49 11.65
CA VAL A 140 8.78 -12.35 12.14
C VAL A 140 8.79 -11.20 11.13
N PHE A 141 8.96 -11.51 9.84
CA PHE A 141 8.96 -10.49 8.78
C PHE A 141 7.62 -9.78 8.68
N HIS A 142 6.50 -10.51 8.67
CA HIS A 142 5.18 -9.90 8.57
C HIS A 142 4.91 -8.97 9.76
N CYS A 143 5.20 -9.42 10.98
CA CYS A 143 5.02 -8.61 12.19
C CYS A 143 5.93 -7.38 12.21
N ALA A 144 7.22 -7.53 11.94
CA ALA A 144 8.17 -6.42 11.96
C ALA A 144 7.86 -5.38 10.86
N ASN A 145 7.46 -5.84 9.68
CA ASN A 145 7.02 -4.95 8.61
C ASN A 145 5.68 -4.28 8.93
N GLY A 146 4.75 -4.99 9.60
CA GLY A 146 3.50 -4.43 10.11
C GLY A 146 3.74 -3.29 11.10
N VAL A 147 4.63 -3.48 12.09
CA VAL A 147 5.01 -2.42 13.03
C VAL A 147 5.57 -1.20 12.30
N ARG A 148 6.42 -1.40 11.28
CA ARG A 148 6.93 -0.32 10.46
C ARG A 148 5.80 0.42 9.72
N HIS A 149 4.81 -0.28 9.18
CA HIS A 149 3.65 0.35 8.55
C HIS A 149 2.84 1.18 9.54
N LEU A 150 2.60 0.68 10.76
CA LEU A 150 1.93 1.46 11.81
C LEU A 150 2.73 2.73 12.16
N VAL A 151 4.06 2.66 12.21
CA VAL A 151 4.91 3.86 12.41
C VAL A 151 4.74 4.87 11.26
N TRP A 152 4.57 4.40 10.03
CA TRP A 152 4.30 5.25 8.88
C TRP A 152 2.90 5.87 8.89
N ASP A 153 1.90 5.15 9.38
CA ASP A 153 0.53 5.66 9.56
C ASP A 153 0.50 6.82 10.58
N LEU A 154 1.43 6.82 11.53
CA LEU A 154 1.69 7.94 12.45
C LEU A 154 2.48 9.11 11.81
N GLY A 155 2.79 9.05 10.51
CA GLY A 155 3.58 10.05 9.78
C GLY A 155 5.07 10.06 10.11
N LYS A 156 5.58 9.05 10.82
CA LYS A 156 6.99 8.99 11.28
C LYS A 156 7.85 8.21 10.29
N GLY A 157 9.06 8.68 10.01
CA GLY A 157 10.04 7.90 9.23
C GLY A 157 9.70 7.70 7.75
N VAL A 158 8.88 8.58 7.17
CA VAL A 158 8.40 8.51 5.77
C VAL A 158 9.31 9.21 4.74
N ASN A 159 10.48 9.71 5.15
CA ASN A 159 11.48 10.23 4.22
C ASN A 159 12.26 9.08 3.52
N THR A 160 12.79 9.33 2.33
CA THR A 160 13.45 8.31 1.49
C THR A 160 14.61 7.59 2.18
N VAL A 161 15.35 8.28 3.05
CA VAL A 161 16.49 7.68 3.77
C VAL A 161 15.97 6.75 4.87
N ALA A 162 15.02 7.20 5.67
CA ALA A 162 14.40 6.43 6.75
C ALA A 162 13.66 5.20 6.20
N VAL A 163 12.91 5.34 5.11
CA VAL A 163 12.20 4.25 4.43
C VAL A 163 13.18 3.15 3.96
N ARG A 164 14.34 3.54 3.42
CA ARG A 164 15.34 2.57 2.97
C ARG A 164 16.05 1.88 4.14
N LYS A 165 16.44 2.64 5.17
CA LYS A 165 17.08 2.10 6.38
C LYS A 165 16.15 1.13 7.12
N SER A 166 14.92 1.55 7.42
CA SER A 166 13.93 0.70 8.09
C SER A 166 13.64 -0.58 7.32
N GLY A 167 13.72 -0.58 5.98
CA GLY A 167 13.59 -1.80 5.20
C GLY A 167 14.70 -2.82 5.44
N TRP A 168 15.95 -2.37 5.48
CA TRP A 168 17.06 -3.28 5.79
C TRP A 168 17.03 -3.76 7.24
N VAL A 169 16.60 -2.91 8.18
CA VAL A 169 16.39 -3.29 9.58
C VAL A 169 15.35 -4.40 9.70
N VAL A 170 14.21 -4.29 9.03
CA VAL A 170 13.17 -5.34 9.03
C VAL A 170 13.71 -6.65 8.47
N VAL A 171 14.43 -6.62 7.34
CA VAL A 171 15.02 -7.83 6.75
C VAL A 171 16.01 -8.48 7.70
N GLY A 172 16.96 -7.72 8.23
CA GLY A 172 17.98 -8.23 9.17
C GLY A 172 17.34 -8.81 10.44
N PHE A 173 16.40 -8.08 11.04
CA PHE A 173 15.66 -8.54 12.22
C PHE A 173 14.92 -9.86 11.95
N SER A 174 14.30 -10.00 10.76
CA SER A 174 13.55 -11.19 10.38
C SER A 174 14.45 -12.41 10.16
N VAL A 175 15.62 -12.21 9.55
CA VAL A 175 16.61 -13.29 9.38
C VAL A 175 17.15 -13.74 10.73
N CYS A 176 17.53 -12.82 11.61
CA CYS A 176 17.99 -13.17 12.96
C CYS A 176 16.89 -13.90 13.76
N GLY A 177 15.65 -13.39 13.73
CA GLY A 177 14.52 -14.03 14.39
C GLY A 177 14.25 -15.44 13.85
N ALA A 178 14.29 -15.62 12.53
CA ALA A 178 14.11 -16.93 11.91
C ALA A 178 15.18 -17.94 12.34
N VAL A 179 16.45 -17.54 12.41
CA VAL A 179 17.55 -18.40 12.85
C VAL A 179 17.39 -18.80 14.32
N ILE A 180 17.03 -17.85 15.18
CA ILE A 180 16.79 -18.12 16.61
C ILE A 180 15.64 -19.11 16.78
N LEU A 181 14.51 -18.87 16.12
CA LEU A 181 13.34 -19.76 16.15
C LEU A 181 13.59 -21.13 15.49
N ALA A 182 14.53 -21.22 14.56
CA ALA A 182 14.89 -22.49 13.97
C ALA A 182 15.63 -23.40 14.97
N TRP A 183 16.48 -22.80 15.80
CA TRP A 183 17.36 -23.52 16.73
C TRP A 183 16.71 -23.86 18.07
N TYR A 184 15.73 -23.07 18.50
CA TYR A 184 14.92 -23.29 19.71
C TYR A 184 13.62 -23.99 19.34
#